data_AF-A0A926AWS0-F1
#
_entry.id   AF-A0A926AWS0-F1
#
_cell.length_a   1.000
_cell.length_b   1.000
_cell.length_c   1.000
_cell.angle_alpha   90.00
_cell.angle_beta   90.00
_cell.angle_gamma   90.00
#
_symmetry.space_group_name_H-M   'P 1'
#
loop_
_entity.id
_entity.type
_entity.pdbx_description
1 polymer ?
#
loop_
_entity_poly.entity_id
_entity_poly.type
_entity_poly.pdbx_seq_one_letter_code
_entity_poly.pdbx_strand_id
1 'polypeptide(L)'
;RSLNPGAPELALARDLAEYGSQLSTQFQYAGEAPFTEFYPAHVQFFKFLANDERDAAISYFERQLEQEPDEPDQALIAYVLVDLFARTDQLDKALSLAEKHLLKADPDFAAAFSELCQKAGRLDVLQSSAESRGDLVTYTAALVQQR
;
A
#
# COMPACT_ATOMS: atom_id res chain seq x y z
N ARG A 1 5.04 14.09 -7.51
CA ARG A 1 6.33 13.34 -7.55
C ARG A 1 6.33 12.42 -6.35
N SER A 2 6.52 11.11 -6.53
CA SER A 2 6.51 10.15 -5.42
C SER A 2 7.87 10.10 -4.72
N LEU A 3 7.89 10.01 -3.39
CA LEU A 3 9.12 9.78 -2.62
C LEU A 3 9.39 8.28 -2.54
N ASN A 4 10.60 7.88 -2.93
CA ASN A 4 11.06 6.50 -2.91
C ASN A 4 12.04 6.28 -1.74
N PRO A 5 12.22 5.04 -1.27
CA PRO A 5 13.25 4.72 -0.29
C PRO A 5 14.63 5.24 -0.74
N GLY A 6 15.37 5.81 0.20
CA GLY A 6 16.71 6.38 -0.07
C GLY A 6 16.72 7.78 -0.70
N ALA A 7 15.56 8.39 -0.97
CA ALA A 7 15.50 9.78 -1.43
C ALA A 7 16.03 10.74 -0.34
N PRO A 8 16.92 11.70 -0.68
CA PRO A 8 17.47 12.63 0.31
C PRO A 8 16.40 13.55 0.92
N GLU A 9 15.31 13.81 0.21
CA GLU A 9 14.20 14.65 0.67
C GLU A 9 13.31 13.95 1.70
N LEU A 10 13.46 12.63 1.91
CA LEU A 10 12.58 11.85 2.78
C LEU A 10 12.68 12.27 4.25
N ALA A 11 13.90 12.56 4.72
CA ALA A 11 14.12 13.07 6.08
C ALA A 11 13.45 14.43 6.26
N LEU A 12 13.61 15.34 5.28
CA LEU A 12 12.97 16.65 5.32
C LEU A 12 11.43 16.55 5.30
N ALA A 13 10.88 15.63 4.50
CA ALA A 13 9.44 15.39 4.46
C ALA A 13 8.89 14.90 5.81
N ARG A 14 9.63 14.00 6.49
CA ARG A 14 9.31 13.56 7.85
C ARG A 14 9.35 14.74 8.83
N ASP A 15 10.43 15.51 8.82
CA ASP A 15 10.60 16.64 9.75
C ASP A 15 9.52 17.72 9.53
N LEU A 16 9.08 17.95 8.29
CA LEU A 16 7.94 18.83 7.97
C LEU A 16 6.62 18.29 8.53
N ALA A 17 6.40 16.97 8.45
CA ALA A 17 5.20 16.36 9.02
C ALA A 17 5.20 16.42 10.56
N GLU A 18 6.35 16.19 11.19
CA GLU A 18 6.53 16.33 12.64
C GLU A 18 6.32 17.78 13.08
N TYR A 19 6.87 18.76 12.35
CA TYR A 19 6.62 20.18 12.60
C TYR A 19 5.13 20.51 12.50
N GLY A 20 4.47 20.03 11.44
CA GLY A 20 3.03 20.23 11.25
C GLY A 20 2.18 19.67 12.38
N SER A 21 2.54 18.51 12.94
CA SER A 21 1.85 17.93 14.11
C SER A 21 2.00 18.73 15.40
N GLN A 22 3.00 19.63 15.48
CA GLN A 22 3.26 20.48 16.65
C GLN A 22 2.62 21.87 16.53
N LEU A 23 2.05 22.21 15.38
CA LEU A 23 1.29 23.45 15.21
C LEU A 23 0.05 23.44 16.11
N SER A 24 -0.46 24.63 16.47
CA SER A 24 -1.77 24.71 17.12
C SER A 24 -2.84 24.06 16.23
N THR A 25 -3.84 23.40 16.83
CA THR A 25 -4.86 22.62 16.11
C THR A 25 -5.55 23.36 14.96
N GLN A 26 -5.77 24.67 15.09
CA GLN A 26 -6.34 25.52 14.03
C GLN A 26 -5.48 25.63 12.75
N PHE A 27 -4.19 25.29 12.83
CA PHE A 27 -3.24 25.25 11.71
C PHE A 27 -2.86 23.82 11.33
N GLN A 28 -3.45 22.82 11.99
CA GLN A 28 -3.29 21.44 11.56
C GLN A 28 -4.35 21.13 10.49
N TYR A 29 -3.89 20.67 9.33
CA TYR A 29 -4.81 20.21 8.29
C TYR A 29 -5.55 18.96 8.78
N ALA A 30 -6.87 18.96 8.62
CA ALA A 30 -7.65 17.74 8.78
C ALA A 30 -7.29 16.76 7.66
N GLY A 31 -7.17 15.48 8.00
CA GLY A 31 -7.08 14.42 7.00
C GLY A 31 -8.46 14.05 6.48
N GLU A 32 -8.49 13.53 5.27
CA GLU A 32 -9.66 12.83 4.72
C GLU A 32 -9.36 11.32 4.72
N ALA A 33 -10.38 10.48 4.49
CA ALA A 33 -10.17 9.06 4.29
C ALA A 33 -9.03 8.81 3.28
N PRO A 34 -8.14 7.84 3.51
CA PRO A 34 -8.21 6.79 4.53
C PRO A 34 -7.65 7.17 5.92
N PHE A 35 -7.07 8.36 6.11
CA PHE A 35 -6.45 8.73 7.39
C PHE A 35 -6.86 10.14 7.82
N THR A 36 -7.73 10.23 8.82
CA THR A 36 -8.21 11.49 9.40
C THR A 36 -7.12 12.26 10.13
N GLU A 37 -6.15 11.55 10.73
CA GLU A 37 -4.97 12.13 11.37
C GLU A 37 -3.85 12.36 10.33
N PHE A 38 -3.91 13.48 9.61
CA PHE A 38 -3.03 13.79 8.48
C PHE A 38 -1.53 13.67 8.83
N TYR A 39 -1.04 14.44 9.80
CA TYR A 39 0.39 14.45 10.11
C TYR A 39 0.89 13.13 10.71
N PRO A 40 0.22 12.53 11.72
CA PRO A 40 0.65 11.23 12.24
C PRO A 40 0.78 10.15 11.16
N ALA A 41 -0.18 10.06 10.24
CA ALA A 41 -0.10 9.10 9.14
C ALA A 41 1.11 9.34 8.24
N HIS A 42 1.39 10.60 7.87
CA HIS A 42 2.55 10.93 7.04
C HIS A 42 3.88 10.67 7.76
N VAL A 43 3.97 10.95 9.07
CA VAL A 43 5.18 10.62 9.86
C VAL A 43 5.46 9.12 9.79
N GLN A 44 4.45 8.26 10.00
CA GLN A 44 4.63 6.81 9.92
C GLN A 44 4.97 6.36 8.49
N PHE A 45 4.33 6.95 7.48
CA PHE A 45 4.63 6.68 6.07
C PHE A 45 6.12 6.94 5.74
N PHE A 46 6.64 8.11 6.15
CA PHE A 46 8.03 8.47 5.88
C PHE A 46 9.01 7.63 6.71
N LYS A 47 8.69 7.34 7.99
CA LYS A 47 9.47 6.41 8.83
C LYS A 47 9.64 5.05 8.15
N PHE A 48 8.54 4.47 7.66
CA PHE A 48 8.57 3.18 6.97
C PHE A 48 9.49 3.20 5.73
N LEU A 49 9.33 4.20 4.87
CA LEU A 49 10.14 4.36 3.66
C LEU A 49 11.62 4.61 3.97
N ALA A 50 11.92 5.28 5.09
CA ALA A 50 13.28 5.60 5.53
C ALA A 50 13.98 4.40 6.21
N ASN A 51 13.28 3.27 6.39
CA ASN A 51 13.73 2.17 7.25
C ASN A 51 14.00 2.61 8.70
N ASP A 52 13.26 3.61 9.19
CA ASP A 52 13.35 4.15 10.54
C ASP A 52 12.15 3.63 11.34
N GLU A 53 12.39 2.85 12.39
CA GLU A 53 11.33 2.19 13.17
C GLU A 53 10.28 1.46 12.29
N ARG A 54 10.74 0.84 11.20
CA ARG A 54 9.87 0.30 10.12
C ARG A 54 8.72 -0.56 10.63
N ASP A 55 8.98 -1.44 11.60
CA ASP A 55 7.97 -2.34 12.16
C ASP A 55 6.90 -1.58 12.94
N ALA A 56 7.28 -0.58 13.73
CA ALA A 56 6.31 0.26 14.44
C ALA A 56 5.48 1.10 13.46
N ALA A 57 6.12 1.60 12.40
CA ALA A 57 5.49 2.40 11.37
C ALA A 57 4.45 1.61 10.57
N ILE A 58 4.75 0.36 10.19
CA ILE A 58 3.78 -0.47 9.47
C ILE A 58 2.62 -0.89 10.36
N SER A 59 2.90 -1.20 11.64
CA SER A 59 1.86 -1.57 12.60
C SER A 59 0.83 -0.47 12.86
N TYR A 60 1.17 0.80 12.62
CA TYR A 60 0.18 1.88 12.63
C TYR A 60 -0.89 1.66 11.54
N PHE A 61 -0.46 1.43 10.30
CA PHE A 61 -1.35 1.25 9.16
C PHE A 61 -2.12 -0.08 9.22
N GLU A 62 -1.46 -1.17 9.66
CA GLU A 62 -2.12 -2.46 9.88
C GLU A 62 -3.26 -2.33 10.90
N ARG A 63 -3.03 -1.58 11.99
CA ARG A 63 -4.06 -1.32 12.99
C ARG A 63 -5.21 -0.46 12.44
N GLN A 64 -4.91 0.55 11.63
CA GLN A 64 -5.96 1.34 10.97
C GLN A 64 -6.82 0.44 10.06
N LEU A 65 -6.19 -0.43 9.26
CA LEU A 65 -6.90 -1.36 8.39
C LEU A 65 -7.79 -2.34 9.18
N GLU A 66 -7.30 -2.84 10.33
CA GLU A 66 -8.07 -3.76 11.18
C GLU A 66 -9.25 -3.09 11.89
N GLN A 67 -9.15 -1.79 12.17
CA GLN A 67 -10.15 -1.03 12.92
C GLN A 67 -11.21 -0.38 12.03
N GLU A 68 -10.95 -0.22 10.74
CA GLU A 68 -11.87 0.41 9.80
C GLU A 68 -13.05 -0.53 9.49
N PRO A 69 -14.31 -0.20 9.84
CA PRO A 69 -15.46 -1.05 9.54
C PRO A 69 -15.95 -0.96 8.09
N ASP A 70 -15.65 0.13 7.36
CA ASP A 70 -16.16 0.36 6.01
C ASP A 70 -15.25 -0.31 4.95
N GLU A 71 -15.82 -1.20 4.12
CA GLU A 71 -15.05 -1.93 3.10
C GLU A 71 -14.37 -0.99 2.07
N PRO A 72 -15.05 0.05 1.54
CA PRO A 72 -14.39 1.07 0.72
C PRO A 72 -13.18 1.74 1.40
N ASP A 73 -13.32 2.21 2.64
CA ASP A 73 -12.21 2.86 3.35
C ASP A 73 -11.08 1.86 3.70
N GLN A 74 -11.43 0.60 4.04
CA GLN A 74 -10.44 -0.48 4.17
C GLN A 74 -9.63 -0.68 2.89
N ALA A 75 -10.27 -0.65 1.71
CA ALA A 75 -9.58 -0.78 0.44
C ALA A 75 -8.60 0.38 0.23
N LEU A 76 -8.99 1.62 0.57
CA LEU A 76 -8.10 2.78 0.51
C LEU A 76 -6.88 2.65 1.45
N ILE A 77 -7.06 2.14 2.67
CA ILE A 77 -5.94 1.85 3.58
C ILE A 77 -5.04 0.74 3.00
N ALA A 78 -5.64 -0.32 2.46
CA ALA A 78 -4.91 -1.43 1.86
C ALA A 78 -4.08 -0.98 0.66
N TYR A 79 -4.57 -0.04 -0.15
CA TYR A 79 -3.80 0.59 -1.23
C TYR A 79 -2.50 1.22 -0.73
N VAL A 80 -2.56 1.95 0.38
CA VAL A 80 -1.38 2.61 0.98
C VAL A 80 -0.38 1.56 1.47
N LEU A 81 -0.85 0.51 2.15
CA LEU A 81 0.01 -0.58 2.62
C LEU A 81 0.66 -1.34 1.45
N VAL A 82 -0.10 -1.66 0.40
CA VAL A 82 0.43 -2.32 -0.81
C VAL A 82 1.51 -1.47 -1.48
N ASP A 83 1.29 -0.16 -1.60
CA ASP A 83 2.26 0.78 -2.15
C ASP A 83 3.54 0.85 -1.29
N LEU A 84 3.42 0.95 0.03
CA LEU A 84 4.56 0.91 0.95
C LEU A 84 5.39 -0.37 0.80
N PHE A 85 4.73 -1.53 0.78
CA PHE A 85 5.40 -2.82 0.57
C PHE A 85 6.04 -2.91 -0.81
N ALA A 86 5.36 -2.46 -1.87
CA ALA A 86 5.88 -2.51 -3.22
C ALA A 86 7.11 -1.60 -3.43
N ARG A 87 7.15 -0.44 -2.76
CA ARG A 87 8.27 0.50 -2.80
C ARG A 87 9.49 0.01 -2.03
N THR A 88 9.28 -0.78 -1.00
CA THR A 88 10.34 -1.35 -0.14
C THR A 88 10.72 -2.79 -0.52
N ASP A 89 10.27 -3.26 -1.68
CA ASP A 89 10.55 -4.57 -2.26
C ASP A 89 10.01 -5.76 -1.42
N GLN A 90 9.00 -5.50 -0.57
CA GLN A 90 8.30 -6.51 0.21
C GLN A 90 7.11 -7.11 -0.57
N LEU A 91 7.39 -7.59 -1.79
CA LEU A 91 6.36 -7.90 -2.79
C LEU A 91 5.40 -9.02 -2.36
N ASP A 92 5.87 -10.04 -1.64
CA ASP A 92 4.98 -11.11 -1.13
C ASP A 92 3.92 -10.59 -0.15
N LYS A 93 4.30 -9.62 0.70
CA LYS A 93 3.35 -8.95 1.62
C LYS A 93 2.37 -8.09 0.84
N ALA A 94 2.86 -7.34 -0.15
CA ALA A 94 2.04 -6.52 -1.04
C ALA A 94 0.98 -7.38 -1.75
N LEU A 95 1.38 -8.52 -2.33
CA LEU A 95 0.48 -9.44 -3.03
C LEU A 95 -0.59 -10.02 -2.10
N SER A 96 -0.18 -10.52 -0.93
CA SER A 96 -1.11 -11.12 0.04
C SER A 96 -2.17 -10.13 0.49
N LEU A 97 -1.78 -8.87 0.73
CA LEU A 97 -2.71 -7.83 1.15
C LEU A 97 -3.64 -7.40 0.00
N ALA A 98 -3.07 -7.22 -1.19
CA ALA A 98 -3.80 -6.84 -2.39
C ALA A 98 -4.86 -7.88 -2.78
N GLU A 99 -4.53 -9.16 -2.69
CA GLU A 99 -5.48 -10.24 -2.97
C GLU A 99 -6.64 -10.27 -1.99
N LYS A 100 -6.35 -10.03 -0.71
CA LYS A 100 -7.34 -10.04 0.36
C LYS A 100 -8.30 -8.85 0.30
N HIS A 101 -7.79 -7.65 0.06
CA HIS A 101 -8.54 -6.41 0.24
C HIS A 101 -8.86 -5.65 -1.05
N LEU A 102 -8.07 -5.79 -2.12
CA LEU A 102 -8.20 -4.92 -3.30
C LEU A 102 -8.85 -5.62 -4.49
N LEU A 103 -8.49 -6.86 -4.79
CA LEU A 103 -8.99 -7.56 -5.99
C LEU A 103 -10.52 -7.75 -6.04
N LYS A 104 -11.18 -7.75 -4.88
CA LYS A 104 -12.64 -7.82 -4.79
C LYS A 104 -13.29 -6.44 -4.66
N ALA A 105 -12.63 -5.52 -3.97
CA ALA A 105 -13.16 -4.19 -3.69
C ALA A 105 -13.02 -3.24 -4.89
N ASP A 106 -12.00 -3.44 -5.72
CA ASP A 106 -11.70 -2.60 -6.86
C ASP A 106 -11.39 -3.46 -8.11
N PRO A 107 -12.36 -3.62 -9.03
CA PRO A 107 -12.16 -4.35 -10.28
C PRO A 107 -11.07 -3.75 -11.17
N ASP A 108 -10.83 -2.44 -11.10
CA ASP A 108 -9.83 -1.75 -11.92
C ASP A 108 -8.40 -2.04 -11.43
N PHE A 109 -8.27 -2.54 -10.20
CA PHE A 109 -6.99 -2.95 -9.62
C PHE A 109 -6.38 -4.20 -10.28
N ALA A 110 -7.14 -4.99 -11.03
CA ALA A 110 -6.68 -6.26 -11.59
C ALA A 110 -5.43 -6.11 -12.48
N ALA A 111 -5.31 -5.00 -13.22
CA ALA A 111 -4.13 -4.70 -14.02
C ALA A 111 -2.90 -4.44 -13.14
N ALA A 112 -3.02 -3.58 -12.13
CA ALA A 112 -1.95 -3.27 -11.18
C ALA A 112 -1.52 -4.51 -10.38
N PHE A 113 -2.47 -5.38 -10.00
CA PHE A 113 -2.16 -6.66 -9.36
C PHE A 113 -1.34 -7.58 -10.29
N SER A 114 -1.67 -7.62 -11.58
CA SER A 114 -0.93 -8.42 -12.56
C SER A 114 0.51 -7.93 -12.71
N GLU A 115 0.73 -6.62 -12.77
CA GLU A 115 2.07 -6.02 -12.76
C GLU A 115 2.84 -6.36 -11.47
N LEU A 116 2.17 -6.31 -10.32
CA LEU A 116 2.75 -6.66 -9.03
C LEU A 116 3.18 -8.14 -8.97
N CYS A 117 2.34 -9.05 -9.47
CA CYS A 117 2.68 -10.49 -9.58
C CYS A 117 3.89 -10.72 -10.49
N GLN A 118 3.94 -10.04 -11.64
CA GLN A 118 5.08 -10.14 -12.56
C GLN A 118 6.37 -9.62 -11.91
N LYS A 119 6.31 -8.46 -11.24
CA LYS A 119 7.46 -7.89 -10.52
C LYS A 119 7.95 -8.84 -9.41
N ALA A 120 7.04 -9.52 -8.74
CA ALA A 120 7.35 -10.51 -7.70
C ALA A 120 7.82 -11.87 -8.25
N GLY A 121 7.72 -12.11 -9.56
CA GLY A 121 7.92 -13.43 -10.15
C GLY A 121 6.86 -14.46 -9.74
N ARG A 122 5.73 -14.01 -9.18
CA ARG A 122 4.64 -14.85 -8.64
C ARG A 122 3.53 -15.06 -9.66
N LEU A 123 3.89 -15.66 -10.80
CA LEU A 123 2.93 -16.01 -11.85
C LEU A 123 1.94 -17.09 -11.41
N ASP A 124 2.31 -17.89 -10.39
CA ASP A 124 1.42 -18.85 -9.72
C ASP A 124 0.22 -18.16 -9.08
N VAL A 125 0.46 -17.07 -8.35
CA VAL A 125 -0.57 -16.24 -7.72
C VAL A 125 -1.43 -15.55 -8.77
N LEU A 126 -0.81 -15.05 -9.85
CA LEU A 126 -1.55 -14.44 -10.95
C LEU A 126 -2.53 -15.42 -11.59
N GLN A 127 -2.09 -16.66 -11.80
CA GLN A 127 -2.89 -17.73 -12.39
C GLN A 127 -4.07 -18.11 -11.48
N SER A 128 -3.84 -18.42 -10.20
CA SER A 128 -4.91 -18.79 -9.27
C SER A 128 -5.94 -17.69 -9.10
N SER A 129 -5.46 -16.45 -9.06
CA SER A 129 -6.28 -15.26 -8.93
C SER A 129 -7.16 -15.03 -10.17
N ALA A 130 -6.58 -15.14 -11.38
CA ALA A 130 -7.31 -15.03 -12.64
C ALA A 130 -8.36 -16.15 -12.82
N GLU A 131 -8.02 -17.38 -12.44
CA GLU A 131 -8.95 -18.52 -12.44
C GLU A 131 -10.15 -18.25 -11.53
N SER A 132 -9.91 -17.76 -10.31
CA SER A 132 -10.97 -17.44 -9.35
C SER A 132 -11.95 -16.35 -9.84
N ARG A 133 -11.47 -15.43 -10.69
CA ARG A 133 -12.27 -14.36 -11.30
C ARG A 133 -12.87 -14.73 -12.66
N GLY A 134 -12.55 -15.90 -13.21
CA GLY A 134 -12.96 -16.29 -14.56
C GLY A 134 -12.26 -15.50 -15.68
N ASP A 135 -11.12 -14.86 -15.40
CA ASP A 135 -10.32 -14.13 -16.38
C ASP A 135 -9.40 -15.09 -17.15
N LEU A 136 -9.95 -15.74 -18.17
CA LEU A 136 -9.24 -16.72 -19.00
C LEU A 136 -8.06 -16.11 -19.77
N VAL A 137 -8.11 -14.81 -20.08
CA VAL A 137 -7.04 -14.12 -20.82
C VAL A 137 -5.81 -13.99 -19.93
N THR A 138 -5.99 -13.45 -18.72
CA THR A 138 -4.87 -13.31 -17.76
C THR A 138 -4.34 -14.67 -17.32
N TYR A 139 -5.22 -15.67 -17.13
CA TYR A 139 -4.82 -17.04 -16.81
C TYR A 139 -3.90 -17.65 -17.89
N THR A 140 -4.31 -17.57 -19.15
CA THR A 140 -3.52 -18.13 -20.27
C THR A 140 -2.21 -17.37 -20.48
N ALA A 141 -2.21 -16.05 -20.30
CA ALA A 141 -0.99 -15.24 -20.35
C ALA A 141 0.03 -15.68 -19.28
N ALA A 142 -0.41 -15.87 -18.03
CA ALA A 142 0.44 -16.34 -16.94
C ALA A 142 1.03 -17.73 -17.23
N LEU A 143 0.21 -18.66 -17.77
CA LEU A 143 0.65 -20.02 -18.12
C LEU A 143 1.72 -20.04 -19.23
N VAL A 144 1.57 -19.19 -20.25
CA VAL A 144 2.54 -19.11 -21.36
C VAL A 144 3.87 -18.54 -20.88
N GLN A 145 3.85 -17.55 -19.98
CA GLN A 145 5.06 -16.89 -19.48
C GLN A 145 5.85 -17.74 -18.48
N GLN A 146 5.24 -18.78 -17.89
CA GLN A 146 5.93 -19.76 -17.02
C GLN A 146 6.73 -20.83 -17.79
N ARG A 147 6.57 -20.92 -19.13
CA ARG A 147 7.29 -21.89 -19.98
C ARG A 147 8.61 -21.33 -20.50
#